data_AF-A0A2D1V190-F1
#
_entry.id   AF-A0A2D1V190-F1
#
_cell.length_a   1.000
_cell.length_b   1.000
_cell.length_c   1.000
_cell.angle_alpha   90.00
_cell.angle_beta   90.00
_cell.angle_gamma   90.00
#
_symmetry.space_group_name_H-M   'P 1'
#
loop_
_entity.id
_entity.type
_entity.pdbx_description
1 polymer ?
#
loop_
_entity_poly.entity_id
_entity_poly.type
_entity_poly.pdbx_seq_one_letter_code
_entity_poly.pdbx_strand_id
1 'polypeptide(L)'
;SASLEPTMGNMFVAGGEDMWVRLFDFHTGEEIACNKGHHGPVHCVRFAPGGESYSSGSEDGTIRIWQTLNMNSEENESYGVNGLS
;
A
#
# COMPACT_ATOMS: atom_id res chain seq x y z
N SER A 1 -2.89 -4.57 13.86
CA SER A 1 -2.58 -5.64 12.90
C SER A 1 -1.62 -5.09 11.85
N ALA A 2 -0.73 -5.92 11.29
CA ALA A 2 0.22 -5.50 10.26
C ALA A 2 0.52 -6.62 9.24
N SER A 3 0.89 -6.23 8.02
CA SER A 3 1.24 -7.15 6.92
C SER A 3 2.39 -6.56 6.10
N LEU A 4 3.40 -7.37 5.79
CA LEU A 4 4.48 -7.01 4.87
C LEU A 4 4.02 -7.13 3.42
N GLU A 5 4.56 -6.29 2.53
CA GLU A 5 4.45 -6.43 1.09
C GLU A 5 5.24 -7.68 0.65
N PRO A 6 4.64 -8.60 -0.13
CA PRO A 6 5.21 -9.91 -0.37
C PRO A 6 6.21 -9.99 -1.54
N THR A 7 6.33 -8.94 -2.36
CA THR A 7 7.04 -9.00 -3.65
C THR A 7 8.41 -8.33 -3.61
N MET A 8 8.46 -7.05 -3.26
CA MET A 8 9.71 -6.30 -3.11
C MET A 8 10.20 -6.26 -1.65
N GLY A 9 9.31 -6.46 -0.67
CA GLY A 9 9.61 -6.42 0.76
C GLY A 9 9.90 -5.02 1.31
N ASN A 10 9.69 -3.97 0.51
CA ASN A 10 10.07 -2.61 0.89
C ASN A 10 9.00 -1.86 1.67
N MET A 11 7.79 -2.41 1.75
CA MET A 11 6.66 -1.74 2.39
C MET A 11 5.93 -2.67 3.36
N PHE A 12 5.21 -2.06 4.31
CA PHE A 12 4.25 -2.78 5.14
C PHE A 12 3.01 -1.92 5.40
N VAL A 13 1.89 -2.59 5.65
CA VAL A 13 0.63 -1.95 6.05
C VAL A 13 0.31 -2.26 7.50
N ALA A 14 -0.27 -1.30 8.19
CA ALA A 14 -0.76 -1.45 9.54
C ALA A 14 -2.14 -0.82 9.72
N GLY A 15 -2.92 -1.37 10.64
CA GLY A 15 -4.19 -0.79 11.09
C GLY A 15 -4.46 -1.13 12.56
N GLY A 16 -5.26 -0.29 13.22
CA GLY A 16 -5.58 -0.44 14.64
C GLY A 16 -6.77 0.41 15.09
N GLU A 17 -6.75 0.82 16.37
CA GLU A 17 -7.87 1.47 17.06
C GLU A 17 -8.23 2.86 16.52
N ASP A 18 -7.30 3.54 15.84
CA ASP A 18 -7.52 4.87 15.29
C ASP A 18 -8.33 4.88 13.98
N MET A 19 -8.82 3.71 13.56
CA MET A 19 -9.64 3.48 12.37
C MET A 19 -8.89 3.70 11.05
N TRP A 20 -7.59 3.98 11.09
CA TRP A 20 -6.82 4.30 9.89
C TRP A 20 -6.04 3.07 9.43
N VAL A 21 -5.84 2.99 8.12
CA VAL A 21 -4.91 2.04 7.51
C VAL A 21 -3.74 2.83 6.97
N ARG A 22 -2.54 2.50 7.39
CA ARG A 22 -1.31 3.21 7.01
C ARG A 22 -0.39 2.29 6.24
N LEU A 23 0.25 2.84 5.21
CA LEU A 23 1.31 2.20 4.44
C LEU A 23 2.63 2.88 4.80
N PHE A 24 3.66 2.09 5.04
CA PHE A 24 4.98 2.56 5.46
C PHE A 24 6.07 2.03 4.55
N ASP A 25 7.13 2.80 4.41
CA ASP A 25 8.42 2.30 3.93
C ASP A 25 9.12 1.53 5.05
N PHE A 26 9.55 0.32 4.76
CA PHE A 26 10.17 -0.57 5.73
C PHE A 26 11.58 -0.13 6.15
N HIS A 27 12.33 0.50 5.24
CA HIS A 27 13.72 0.89 5.47
C HIS A 27 13.82 2.23 6.22
N THR A 28 12.99 3.20 5.86
CA THR A 28 13.02 4.54 6.48
C THR A 28 12.08 4.64 7.67
N GLY A 29 11.05 3.80 7.73
CA GLY A 29 9.97 3.90 8.72
C GLY A 29 9.00 5.05 8.44
N GLU A 30 9.11 5.71 7.29
CA GLU A 30 8.24 6.82 6.91
C GLU A 30 6.86 6.32 6.49
N GLU A 31 5.83 7.09 6.85
CA GLU A 31 4.47 6.85 6.40
C GLU A 31 4.28 7.33 4.96
N ILE A 32 4.05 6.40 4.04
CA ILE A 32 3.83 6.67 2.61
C ILE A 32 2.39 7.14 2.38
N ALA A 33 1.43 6.51 3.07
CA ALA A 33 0.02 6.83 2.88
C ALA A 33 -0.81 6.59 4.15
N CYS A 34 -1.84 7.42 4.31
CA CYS A 34 -2.87 7.30 5.33
C CYS A 34 -4.25 7.16 4.69
N ASN A 35 -4.81 5.96 4.74
CA ASN A 35 -6.11 5.65 4.18
C ASN A 35 -7.21 5.80 5.23
N LYS A 36 -8.05 6.82 5.01
CA LYS A 36 -9.24 7.09 5.83
C LYS A 36 -10.47 6.51 5.16
N GLY A 37 -11.40 5.99 5.97
CA GLY A 37 -12.69 5.51 5.47
C GLY A 37 -13.37 4.51 6.38
N HIS A 38 -12.62 3.80 7.23
CA HIS A 38 -13.23 3.04 8.31
C HIS A 38 -13.77 3.99 9.39
N HIS A 39 -14.87 3.58 10.00
CA HIS A 39 -15.55 4.30 11.09
C HIS A 39 -15.50 3.52 12.42
N GLY A 40 -14.57 2.56 12.50
CA GLY A 40 -14.32 1.74 13.68
C GLY A 40 -12.93 1.10 13.63
N PRO A 41 -12.44 0.52 14.74
CA PRO A 41 -11.13 -0.13 14.81
C PRO A 41 -10.86 -1.10 13.66
N VAL A 42 -9.64 -1.11 13.16
CA VAL A 42 -9.18 -2.03 12.12
C VAL A 42 -8.51 -3.24 12.78
N HIS A 43 -9.17 -4.40 12.74
CA HIS A 43 -8.69 -5.61 13.39
C HIS A 43 -7.70 -6.40 12.53
N CYS A 44 -7.82 -6.31 11.21
CA CYS A 44 -6.95 -7.04 10.30
C CYS A 44 -6.59 -6.23 9.05
N VAL A 45 -5.35 -6.42 8.58
CA VAL A 45 -4.87 -5.92 7.29
C VAL A 45 -4.08 -7.04 6.60
N ARG A 46 -4.15 -7.11 5.27
CA ARG A 46 -3.39 -8.08 4.48
C ARG A 46 -3.11 -7.57 3.08
N PHE A 47 -1.87 -7.67 2.64
CA PHE A 47 -1.51 -7.49 1.23
C PHE A 47 -2.07 -8.60 0.35
N ALA A 48 -2.45 -8.23 -0.87
CA ALA A 48 -2.65 -9.17 -1.95
C ALA A 48 -1.29 -9.82 -2.33
N PRO A 49 -1.28 -11.06 -2.84
CA PRO A 49 -0.03 -11.75 -3.19
C PRO A 49 0.89 -11.01 -4.18
N GLY A 50 0.35 -10.15 -5.05
CA GLY A 50 1.14 -9.36 -6.00
C GLY A 50 1.58 -7.98 -5.49
N GLY A 51 1.20 -7.60 -4.26
CA GLY A 51 1.60 -6.33 -3.65
C GLY A 51 0.85 -5.08 -4.16
N GLU A 52 0.06 -5.19 -5.23
CA GLU A 52 -0.59 -4.03 -5.87
C GLU A 52 -1.79 -3.50 -5.08
N SER A 53 -2.28 -4.27 -4.11
CA SER A 53 -3.39 -3.88 -3.24
C SER A 53 -3.32 -4.55 -1.87
N TYR A 54 -4.11 -4.05 -0.94
CA TYR A 54 -4.30 -4.63 0.37
C TYR A 54 -5.74 -4.47 0.84
N SER A 55 -6.15 -5.38 1.71
CA SER A 55 -7.48 -5.40 2.33
C SER A 55 -7.39 -5.05 3.82
N SER A 56 -8.46 -4.45 4.34
CA SER A 56 -8.65 -4.19 5.77
C SER A 56 -10.05 -4.58 6.22
N GLY A 57 -10.15 -5.19 7.40
CA GLY A 57 -11.41 -5.52 8.06
C GLY A 57 -11.56 -4.75 9.36
N SER A 58 -12.74 -4.18 9.60
CA SER A 58 -13.01 -3.27 10.71
C SER A 58 -14.26 -3.66 11.51
N GLU A 59 -14.31 -3.21 12.76
CA GLU A 59 -15.48 -3.26 13.63
C GLU A 59 -16.69 -2.51 13.05
N ASP A 60 -16.48 -1.60 12.10
CA ASP A 60 -17.57 -0.89 11.39
C ASP A 60 -18.42 -1.79 10.46
N GLY A 61 -18.12 -3.10 10.43
CA GLY A 61 -18.83 -4.09 9.63
C GLY A 61 -18.41 -4.12 8.17
N THR A 62 -17.35 -3.40 7.78
CA THR A 62 -16.89 -3.32 6.39
C THR A 62 -15.53 -3.97 6.18
N ILE A 63 -15.35 -4.44 4.94
CA ILE A 63 -14.04 -4.75 4.36
C ILE A 63 -13.76 -3.71 3.30
N ARG A 64 -12.55 -3.16 3.28
CA ARG A 64 -12.10 -2.19 2.27
C ARG A 64 -10.88 -2.71 1.53
N ILE A 65 -10.79 -2.36 0.25
CA ILE A 65 -9.64 -2.66 -0.61
C ILE A 65 -8.98 -1.33 -0.98
N TRP A 66 -7.66 -1.29 -0.85
CA TRP A 66 -6.82 -0.14 -1.12
C TRP A 66 -5.78 -0.51 -2.16
N GLN A 67 -5.42 0.43 -3.02
CA GLN A 67 -4.33 0.24 -3.98
C GLN A 67 -3.01 0.71 -3.38
N THR A 68 -1.95 -0.04 -3.66
CA THR A 68 -0.57 0.38 -3.42
C THR A 68 -0.16 1.24 -4.59
N LEU A 69 0.05 2.55 -4.38
CA LEU A 69 0.63 3.40 -5.42
C LEU A 69 2.08 2.97 -5.59
N ASN A 70 2.35 2.11 -6.57
CA ASN A 70 3.71 1.75 -6.94
C ASN A 70 4.39 3.03 -7.44
N MET A 71 5.25 3.62 -6.61
CA MET A 71 6.23 4.57 -7.11
C MET A 71 7.31 3.78 -7.84
N ASN A 72 7.04 3.41 -9.09
CA ASN A 72 8.11 3.29 -10.06
C ASN A 72 8.60 4.72 -10.33
N SER A 73 9.36 5.28 -9.39
CA SER A 73 10.21 6.42 -9.68
C SER A 73 11.35 5.91 -10.55
N GLU A 74 11.40 6.41 -11.78
CA GLU A 74 12.30 6.03 -12.90
C GLU A 74 11.77 4.90 -13.79
N GLU A 75 10.91 5.24 -14.76
CA GLU A 75 11.05 4.90 -16.20
C GLU A 75 9.94 5.65 -16.97
N ASN A 76 10.12 6.96 -17.18
CA ASN A 76 9.35 7.70 -18.18
C ASN A 76 10.12 8.92 -18.72
N GLU A 77 11.41 8.76 -19.01
CA GLU A 77 12.10 9.60 -19.99
C GLU A 77 12.31 8.79 -21.28
N SER A 78 11.41 9.05 -22.24
CA SER A 78 11.64 9.06 -23.68
C SER A 78 12.07 7.75 -24.40
N TYR A 79 11.07 6.94 -24.76
CA TYR A 79 11.10 6.32 -26.09
C TYR A 79 10.79 7.39 -27.17
N GLY A 80 11.83 7.78 -27.92
CA GLY A 80 11.78 8.65 -29.10
C GLY A 80 13.18 9.21 -29.36
N VAL A 81 14.02 8.59 -30.19
CA VAL A 81 13.79 8.41 -31.63
C VAL A 81 14.48 7.15 -32.17
N ASN A 82 13.77 6.47 -33.06
CA ASN A 82 14.23 5.36 -33.89
C ASN A 82 15.20 5.85 -34.98
N GLY A 83 16.23 5.05 -35.26
CA GLY A 83 16.61 4.67 -36.63
C GLY A 83 17.51 5.60 -37.44
N LEU A 84 18.64 5.02 -37.88
CA LEU A 84 19.31 5.21 -39.18
C LEU A 84 19.78 6.62 -39.56
N SER A 85 21.06 6.90 -39.29
CA SER A 85 22.06 7.30 -40.31
C SER A 85 23.47 7.02 -39.79
#